data_AF-A0A1M5BP81-F1
#
_entry.id   AF-A0A1M5BP81-F1
#
_cell.length_a   1.000
_cell.length_b   1.000
_cell.length_c   1.000
_cell.angle_alpha   90.00
_cell.angle_beta   90.00
_cell.angle_gamma   90.00
#
_symmetry.space_group_name_H-M   'P 1'
#
loop_
_entity.id
_entity.type
_entity.pdbx_description
1 polymer ?
#
loop_
_entity_poly.entity_id
_entity_poly.type
_entity_poly.pdbx_seq_one_letter_code
_entity_poly.pdbx_strand_id
1 'polypeptide(L)'
;MNKDQKAKDTGSPMTNLMEVMQEASTTMMPGFGLEWFETMNKVGTEMLAFMSERVKQDIQTQQDLLQAKDIGEIQKIQADFVKKAMDDYAAEMTKLMDMGKTHEKHAIPV
;
A
#
# COMPACT_ATOMS: atom_id res chain seq x y z
N MET A 1 -47.72 9.73 27.53
CA MET A 1 -47.95 10.62 26.36
C MET A 1 -47.33 11.96 26.72
N ASN A 2 -46.38 12.57 26.02
CA ASN A 2 -46.15 12.72 24.58
C ASN A 2 -44.64 13.02 24.37
N LYS A 3 -43.98 12.36 23.41
CA LYS A 3 -43.59 12.87 22.08
C LYS A 3 -42.33 13.75 22.11
N ASP A 4 -41.17 13.12 22.07
CA ASP A 4 -39.98 13.68 21.38
C ASP A 4 -39.11 12.59 20.73
N GLN A 5 -39.68 11.39 20.52
CA GLN A 5 -39.23 10.53 19.44
C GLN A 5 -39.86 11.05 18.14
N LYS A 6 -39.23 12.03 17.49
CA LYS A 6 -39.27 12.12 16.02
C LYS A 6 -38.36 13.20 15.46
N ALA A 7 -37.69 12.79 14.38
CA ALA A 7 -37.23 13.59 13.25
C ALA A 7 -35.88 14.29 13.38
N LYS A 8 -34.81 13.50 13.25
CA LYS A 8 -33.65 13.89 12.42
C LYS A 8 -33.09 12.64 11.76
N ASP A 9 -33.89 12.06 10.88
CA ASP A 9 -33.42 11.03 9.97
C ASP A 9 -34.23 11.15 8.67
N THR A 10 -33.96 12.23 7.94
CA THR A 10 -34.58 12.54 6.63
C THR A 10 -33.54 12.78 5.55
N GLY A 11 -32.28 12.43 5.80
CA GLY A 11 -31.38 12.10 4.71
C GLY A 11 -31.79 10.74 4.13
N SER A 12 -31.79 10.59 2.81
CA SER A 12 -31.66 9.26 2.22
C SER A 12 -30.50 8.51 2.91
N PRO A 13 -30.51 7.16 2.97
CA PRO A 13 -29.41 6.39 3.55
C PRO A 13 -28.03 6.80 3.00
N MET A 14 -27.98 7.26 1.74
CA MET A 14 -26.77 7.82 1.13
C MET A 14 -26.31 9.14 1.74
N THR A 15 -27.24 10.03 2.07
CA THR A 15 -26.93 11.32 2.74
C THR A 15 -26.41 11.11 4.16
N ASN A 16 -26.98 10.17 4.92
CA ASN A 16 -26.47 9.84 6.24
C ASN A 16 -25.10 9.17 6.16
N LEU A 17 -24.88 8.29 5.17
CA LEU A 17 -23.56 7.71 4.92
C LEU A 17 -22.54 8.80 4.58
N MET A 18 -22.92 9.77 3.76
CA MET A 18 -22.07 10.89 3.36
C MET A 18 -21.74 11.80 4.55
N GLU A 19 -22.72 12.05 5.43
CA GLU A 19 -22.54 12.84 6.66
C GLU A 19 -21.66 12.11 7.68
N VAL A 20 -21.85 10.80 7.88
CA VAL A 20 -20.97 9.96 8.72
C VAL A 20 -19.55 9.88 8.16
N MET A 21 -19.38 9.77 6.84
CA MET A 21 -18.05 9.79 6.22
C MET A 21 -17.39 11.17 6.35
N GLN A 22 -18.16 12.26 6.21
CA GLN A 22 -17.67 13.62 6.36
C GLN A 22 -17.29 13.91 7.81
N GLU A 23 -18.13 13.52 8.78
CA GLU A 23 -17.88 13.70 10.20
C GLU A 23 -16.73 12.80 10.70
N ALA A 24 -16.64 11.55 10.21
CA ALA A 24 -15.48 10.70 10.45
C ALA A 24 -14.20 11.32 9.86
N SER A 25 -14.26 11.94 8.68
CA SER A 25 -13.10 12.60 8.07
C SER A 25 -12.62 13.83 8.83
N THR A 26 -13.53 14.56 9.49
CA THR A 26 -13.18 15.73 10.31
C THR A 26 -12.81 15.38 11.75
N THR A 27 -13.32 14.26 12.27
CA THR A 27 -13.17 13.85 13.68
C THR A 27 -12.03 12.86 13.88
N MET A 28 -11.78 11.97 12.91
CA MET A 28 -10.66 11.03 12.94
C MET A 28 -9.44 11.63 12.25
N MET A 29 -8.72 12.52 12.95
CA MET A 29 -7.44 13.14 12.56
C MET A 29 -7.42 13.92 11.22
N PRO A 30 -7.01 15.21 11.22
CA PRO A 30 -6.72 15.94 9.99
C PRO A 30 -5.69 15.16 9.16
N GLY A 31 -6.08 14.67 7.97
CA GLY A 31 -5.23 13.86 7.09
C GLY A 31 -5.75 12.46 6.78
N PHE A 32 -6.73 11.94 7.52
CA PHE A 32 -7.36 10.61 7.26
C PHE A 32 -8.54 10.67 6.27
N GLY A 33 -8.49 11.59 5.32
CA GLY A 33 -9.53 11.81 4.30
C GLY A 33 -9.35 10.98 3.02
N LEU A 34 -9.99 11.40 1.93
CA LEU A 34 -9.90 10.74 0.62
C LEU A 34 -8.45 10.56 0.13
N GLU A 35 -7.56 11.53 0.39
CA GLU A 35 -6.15 11.46 -0.01
C GLU A 35 -5.39 10.32 0.69
N TRP A 36 -5.68 10.06 1.96
CA TRP A 36 -5.12 8.90 2.67
C TRP A 36 -5.59 7.59 2.03
N PHE A 37 -6.88 7.50 1.69
CA PHE A 37 -7.43 6.33 1.02
C PHE A 37 -6.80 6.11 -0.37
N GLU A 38 -6.62 7.17 -1.16
CA GLU A 38 -5.91 7.12 -2.44
C GLU A 38 -4.44 6.69 -2.27
N THR A 39 -3.76 7.16 -1.22
CA THR A 39 -2.38 6.77 -0.91
C THR A 39 -2.30 5.30 -0.57
N MET A 40 -3.17 4.83 0.32
CA MET A 40 -3.22 3.42 0.71
C MET A 40 -3.56 2.53 -0.47
N ASN A 41 -4.40 2.99 -1.41
CA ASN A 41 -4.68 2.28 -2.65
C ASN A 41 -3.44 2.19 -3.56
N LYS A 42 -2.68 3.29 -3.72
CA LYS A 42 -1.42 3.32 -4.48
C LYS A 42 -0.37 2.41 -3.86
N VAL A 43 -0.17 2.48 -2.54
CA VAL A 43 0.74 1.60 -1.78
C VAL A 43 0.32 0.13 -1.94
N GLY A 44 -0.97 -0.17 -1.82
CA GLY A 44 -1.49 -1.53 -2.00
C GLY A 44 -1.23 -2.08 -3.40
N THR A 45 -1.44 -1.25 -4.43
CA THR A 45 -1.15 -1.59 -5.82
C THR A 45 0.34 -1.83 -6.05
N GLU A 46 1.19 -0.99 -5.47
CA GLU A 46 2.63 -1.13 -5.58
C GLU A 46 3.13 -2.41 -4.91
N MET A 47 2.66 -2.73 -3.71
CA MET A 47 3.00 -3.97 -3.01
C MET A 47 2.66 -5.21 -3.84
N LEU A 48 1.51 -5.21 -4.54
CA LEU A 48 1.14 -6.29 -5.45
C LEU A 48 2.07 -6.38 -6.66
N ALA A 49 2.45 -5.23 -7.24
CA ALA A 49 3.39 -5.17 -8.36
C ALA A 49 4.77 -5.70 -7.96
N PHE A 50 5.29 -5.27 -6.82
CA PHE A 50 6.56 -5.73 -6.26
C PHE A 50 6.55 -7.24 -6.01
N MET A 51 5.49 -7.77 -5.37
CA MET A 51 5.34 -9.20 -5.13
C MET A 51 5.32 -10.00 -6.44
N SER A 52 4.60 -9.51 -7.45
CA SER A 52 4.56 -10.15 -8.77
C SER A 52 5.96 -10.24 -9.40
N GLU A 53 6.75 -9.17 -9.33
CA GLU A 53 8.10 -9.17 -9.89
C GLU A 53 9.04 -10.10 -9.11
N ARG A 54 8.93 -10.14 -7.78
CA ARG A 54 9.69 -11.08 -6.94
C ARG A 54 9.40 -12.54 -7.25
N VAL A 55 8.12 -12.90 -7.42
CA VAL A 55 7.73 -14.26 -7.83
C VAL A 55 8.32 -14.62 -9.18
N LYS A 56 8.31 -13.70 -10.15
CA LYS A 56 8.92 -13.92 -11.46
C LYS A 56 10.43 -14.16 -11.35
N GLN A 57 11.12 -13.40 -10.51
CA GLN A 57 12.55 -13.59 -10.26
C GLN A 57 12.85 -14.93 -9.56
N ASP A 58 12.00 -15.36 -8.63
CA ASP A 58 12.14 -16.66 -7.97
C ASP A 58 11.99 -17.80 -8.98
N ILE A 59 11.04 -17.70 -9.91
CA ILE A 59 10.87 -18.67 -11.00
C ILE A 59 12.11 -18.69 -11.90
N GLN A 60 12.62 -17.52 -12.30
CA GLN A 60 13.84 -17.44 -13.11
C GLN A 60 15.03 -18.10 -12.40
N THR A 61 15.20 -17.82 -11.12
CA THR A 61 16.28 -18.41 -10.30
C THR A 61 16.18 -19.94 -10.28
N GLN A 62 14.96 -20.49 -10.13
CA GLN A 62 14.77 -21.94 -10.19
C GLN A 62 15.08 -22.51 -11.59
N GLN A 63 14.70 -21.81 -12.66
CA GLN A 63 15.04 -22.21 -14.02
C GLN A 63 16.55 -22.23 -14.26
N ASP A 64 17.26 -21.24 -13.72
CA ASP A 64 18.71 -21.14 -13.84
C ASP A 64 19.40 -22.25 -13.03
N LEU A 65 18.91 -22.53 -11.82
CA LEU A 65 19.41 -23.64 -10.99
C LEU A 65 19.23 -25.01 -11.66
N LEU A 66 18.09 -25.23 -12.34
CA LEU A 66 17.85 -26.48 -13.08
C LEU A 66 18.77 -26.65 -14.29
N GLN A 67 19.31 -25.56 -14.82
CA GLN A 67 20.23 -25.56 -15.97
C GLN A 67 21.71 -25.55 -15.55
N ALA A 68 22.00 -25.35 -14.26
CA ALA A 68 23.35 -25.29 -13.74
C ALA A 68 24.07 -26.65 -13.90
N LYS A 69 25.30 -26.60 -14.39
CA LYS A 69 26.12 -27.78 -14.72
C LYS A 69 27.05 -28.19 -13.59
N ASP A 70 27.36 -27.26 -12.69
CA ASP A 70 28.25 -27.49 -11.56
C ASP A 70 27.93 -26.61 -10.35
N ILE A 71 28.62 -26.90 -9.25
CA ILE A 71 28.45 -26.21 -7.97
C ILE A 71 28.85 -24.74 -8.03
N GLY A 72 29.78 -24.36 -8.91
CA GLY A 72 30.22 -22.98 -9.09
C GLY A 72 29.13 -22.12 -9.73
N GLU A 73 28.44 -22.66 -10.75
CA GLU A 73 27.27 -22.02 -11.34
C GLU A 73 26.13 -21.86 -10.31
N ILE A 74 25.88 -22.89 -9.50
CA ILE A 74 24.88 -22.81 -8.41
C ILE A 74 25.24 -21.69 -7.41
N GLN A 75 26.49 -21.62 -6.96
CA GLN A 75 26.94 -20.58 -6.03
C GLN A 75 26.77 -19.18 -6.61
N LYS A 76 27.09 -19.00 -7.90
CA LYS A 76 26.90 -17.73 -8.60
C LYS A 76 25.43 -17.34 -8.67
N ILE A 77 24.55 -18.26 -9.07
CA ILE A 77 23.10 -18.01 -9.15
C ILE A 77 22.54 -17.58 -7.78
N GLN A 78 22.95 -18.26 -6.71
CA GLN A 78 22.53 -17.89 -5.35
C GLN A 78 23.06 -16.52 -4.91
N ALA A 79 24.32 -16.21 -5.21
CA ALA A 79 24.90 -14.90 -4.89
C ALA A 79 24.18 -13.78 -5.65
N ASP A 80 23.91 -13.98 -6.94
CA ASP A 80 23.17 -13.03 -7.78
C ASP A 80 21.74 -12.84 -7.28
N PHE A 81 21.07 -13.93 -6.87
CA PHE A 81 19.73 -13.89 -6.27
C PHE A 81 19.69 -13.03 -5.01
N VAL A 82 20.60 -13.28 -4.06
CA VAL A 82 20.64 -12.54 -2.79
C VAL A 82 20.94 -11.07 -3.03
N LYS A 83 21.94 -10.77 -3.87
CA LYS A 83 22.27 -9.39 -4.22
C LYS A 83 21.07 -8.67 -4.84
N LYS A 84 20.41 -9.30 -5.81
CA LYS A 84 19.25 -8.72 -6.48
C LYS A 84 18.09 -8.49 -5.52
N ALA A 85 17.82 -9.44 -4.62
CA ALA A 85 16.78 -9.27 -3.61
C ALA A 85 17.09 -8.06 -2.71
N MET A 86 18.33 -7.90 -2.24
CA MET A 86 18.72 -6.74 -1.43
C MET A 86 18.51 -5.42 -2.17
N ASP A 87 18.94 -5.34 -3.44
CA ASP A 87 18.78 -4.15 -4.28
C ASP A 87 17.29 -3.82 -4.49
N ASP A 88 16.47 -4.82 -4.81
CA ASP A 88 15.04 -4.66 -5.06
C ASP A 88 14.29 -4.21 -3.79
N TYR A 89 14.57 -4.80 -2.62
CA TYR A 89 13.93 -4.37 -1.37
C TYR A 89 14.34 -2.95 -0.95
N ALA A 90 15.60 -2.56 -1.19
CA ALA A 90 16.07 -1.20 -0.90
C ALA A 90 15.40 -0.17 -1.84
N ALA A 91 15.26 -0.50 -3.12
CA ALA A 91 14.57 0.34 -4.10
C ALA A 91 13.08 0.48 -3.76
N GLU A 92 12.42 -0.62 -3.40
CA GLU A 92 11.01 -0.64 -3.03
C GLU A 92 10.74 0.19 -1.77
N MET A 93 11.59 0.04 -0.75
CA MET A 93 11.50 0.86 0.46
C MET A 93 11.60 2.37 0.15
N THR A 94 12.52 2.75 -0.74
CA THR A 94 12.67 4.15 -1.17
C THR A 94 11.40 4.65 -1.86
N LYS A 95 10.83 3.83 -2.74
CA LYS A 95 9.59 4.13 -3.47
C LYS A 95 8.40 4.33 -2.52
N LEU A 96 8.25 3.45 -1.54
CA LEU A 96 7.21 3.56 -0.51
C LEU A 96 7.38 4.82 0.36
N MET A 97 8.61 5.17 0.74
CA MET A 97 8.88 6.42 1.46
C MET A 97 8.48 7.65 0.65
N ASP A 98 8.77 7.67 -0.65
CA ASP A 98 8.43 8.80 -1.51
C ASP A 98 6.91 8.91 -1.74
N MET A 99 6.21 7.78 -1.81
CA MET A 99 4.74 7.76 -1.78
C MET A 99 4.19 8.37 -0.48
N GLY A 100 4.80 8.07 0.67
CA GLY A 100 4.40 8.64 1.98
C GLY A 100 4.69 10.14 2.11
N LYS A 101 5.85 10.61 1.65
CA LYS A 101 6.27 12.03 1.74
C LYS A 101 5.42 12.97 0.90
N THR A 102 4.79 12.47 -0.19
CA THR A 102 3.97 13.29 -1.08
C THR A 102 2.79 13.94 -0.35
N HIS A 103 2.40 13.44 0.84
CA HIS A 103 1.29 13.96 1.65
C HIS A 103 1.71 14.81 2.87
N GLU A 104 3.01 14.86 3.24
CA GLU A 104 3.48 15.67 4.37
C GLU A 104 3.36 17.19 4.10
N LYS A 105 3.28 17.61 2.82
CA LYS A 105 3.17 19.02 2.41
C LYS A 105 1.81 19.69 2.70
N HIS A 106 0.79 18.93 3.11
CA HIS A 106 -0.54 19.47 3.46
C HIS A 106 -1.01 19.09 4.87
N ALA A 107 -0.19 18.37 5.65
CA ALA A 107 -0.36 18.28 7.09
C ALA A 107 0.11 19.61 7.71
N ILE A 108 -0.82 20.55 7.86
CA ILE A 108 -0.60 21.76 8.65
C ILE A 108 -0.14 21.32 10.06
N PRO A 109 0.93 21.91 10.60
CA PRO A 109 1.38 21.60 11.95
C PRO A 109 0.32 22.02 12.96
N VAL A 110 -0.03 21.12 13.87
CA VAL A 110 -0.70 21.47 15.14
C VAL A 110 0.08 20.82 16.27
#